data_AF-A0A7C5NV84-F1
#
_entry.id   AF-A0A7C5NV84-F1
#
_cell.length_a   1.000
_cell.length_b   1.000
_cell.length_c   1.000
_cell.angle_alpha   90.00
_cell.angle_beta   90.00
_cell.angle_gamma   90.00
#
_symmetry.space_group_name_H-M   'P 1'
#
loop_
_entity.id
_entity.type
_entity.pdbx_description
1 polymer ?
#
loop_
_entity_poly.entity_id
_entity_poly.type
_entity_poly.pdbx_seq_one_letter_code
_entity_poly.pdbx_strand_id
1 'polypeptide(L)'
;MPTRSGRATFNLRAVVQDTGVKADTLRAWERRYGLPCPQRTPGGHRLFSQRDIDTVHWLKARLMEGMTIGRAAELWHSFEAEGQDPLIALPAVSAGEPQAFPILHGQALEHAREVWLEACLRFQEEQAEAAIAHALAQYPAEVVAVEVLSRGLAEIGDRWYRAEASIHQEHFTSALAMRRLEALMAGLPQPSLPGTLLVGAAPDDLHGFAPLLLAYLLRRRGRRAVYLGVDIPLDRFEQTLQQIQPDLVILTAQRLPAAANLAPFGQLLAGCS
;
A
#
# COMPACT_ATOMS: atom_id res chain seq x y z
N MET A 1 -13.85 20.87 -14.63
CA MET A 1 -13.41 22.01 -13.79
C MET A 1 -12.99 21.48 -12.43
N PRO A 2 -11.70 21.40 -12.07
CA PRO A 2 -11.32 21.01 -10.73
C PRO A 2 -10.56 22.14 -10.02
N THR A 3 -11.19 22.78 -9.04
CA THR A 3 -10.46 23.54 -8.02
C THR A 3 -10.95 23.10 -6.65
N ARG A 4 -10.38 22.00 -6.16
CA ARG A 4 -10.26 21.77 -4.71
C ARG A 4 -8.86 22.19 -4.27
N SER A 5 -8.46 23.43 -4.55
CA SER A 5 -7.32 24.05 -3.87
C SER A 5 -7.71 24.22 -2.40
N GLY A 6 -7.09 23.45 -1.51
CA GLY A 6 -7.17 23.72 -0.08
C GLY A 6 -6.75 25.16 0.20
N ARG A 7 -7.35 25.79 1.22
CA ARG A 7 -7.08 27.19 1.57
C ARG A 7 -5.58 27.42 1.78
N ALA A 8 -4.98 28.31 0.99
CA ALA A 8 -3.58 28.68 1.15
C ALA A 8 -3.40 29.43 2.48
N THR A 9 -2.61 28.86 3.39
CA THR A 9 -2.48 29.37 4.77
C THR A 9 -1.04 29.36 5.27
N PHE A 10 -0.14 28.62 4.61
CA PHE A 10 1.23 28.40 5.08
C PHE A 10 2.21 29.35 4.40
N ASN A 11 3.16 29.90 5.18
CA ASN A 11 4.23 30.73 4.64
C ASN A 11 5.43 29.88 4.20
N LEU A 12 6.35 30.48 3.43
CA LEU A 12 7.55 29.78 2.93
C LEU A 12 8.39 29.14 4.04
N ARG A 13 8.47 29.77 5.22
CA ARG A 13 9.24 29.23 6.35
C ARG A 13 8.61 27.93 6.89
N ALA A 14 7.29 27.88 7.00
CA ALA A 14 6.55 26.69 7.40
C ALA A 14 6.77 25.54 6.41
N VAL A 15 6.73 25.82 5.10
CA VAL A 15 6.97 24.78 4.07
C VAL A 15 8.41 24.27 4.11
N VAL A 16 9.41 25.13 4.31
CA VAL A 16 10.81 24.71 4.46
C VAL A 16 10.99 23.82 5.69
N GLN A 17 10.35 24.18 6.80
CA GLN A 17 10.42 23.40 8.04
C GLN A 17 9.75 22.03 7.91
N ASP A 18 8.61 21.96 7.24
CA ASP A 18 7.84 20.74 7.04
C ASP A 18 8.50 19.78 6.03
N THR A 19 8.94 20.31 4.89
CA THR A 19 9.46 19.50 3.78
C THR A 19 10.96 19.24 3.86
N GLY A 20 11.69 20.09 4.59
CA GLY A 20 13.16 20.10 4.62
C GLY A 20 13.82 20.60 3.33
N VAL A 21 13.04 21.03 2.33
CA VAL A 21 13.56 21.57 1.06
C VAL A 21 13.89 23.06 1.25
N LYS A 22 15.11 23.46 0.88
CA LYS A 22 15.57 24.85 1.03
C LYS A 22 14.70 25.82 0.21
N ALA A 23 14.51 27.03 0.73
CA ALA A 23 13.72 28.08 0.10
C ALA A 23 14.14 28.38 -1.35
N ASP A 24 15.44 28.42 -1.63
CA ASP A 24 15.95 28.68 -2.98
C ASP A 24 15.65 27.53 -3.95
N THR A 25 15.66 26.29 -3.46
CA THR A 25 15.29 25.10 -4.22
C THR A 25 13.80 25.13 -4.58
N LEU A 26 12.93 25.46 -3.62
CA LEU A 26 11.49 25.60 -3.87
C LEU A 26 11.19 26.68 -4.92
N ARG A 27 11.88 27.83 -4.83
CA ARG A 27 11.76 28.91 -5.84
C ARG A 27 12.26 28.47 -7.21
N ALA A 28 13.33 27.68 -7.24
CA ALA A 28 13.87 27.14 -8.49
C ALA A 28 12.90 26.14 -9.13
N TRP A 29 12.25 25.29 -8.35
CA TRP A 29 11.27 24.32 -8.84
C TRP A 29 10.01 25.01 -9.37
N GLU A 30 9.44 25.96 -8.61
CA GLU A 30 8.30 26.78 -9.05
C GLU A 30 8.61 27.46 -10.38
N ARG A 31 9.77 28.12 -10.50
CA ARG A 31 10.15 28.86 -11.70
C ARG A 31 10.38 27.96 -12.92
N ARG A 32 10.98 26.78 -12.71
CA ARG A 32 11.41 25.90 -13.83
C ARG A 32 10.32 24.92 -14.26
N TYR A 33 9.49 24.48 -13.33
CA TYR A 33 8.56 23.37 -13.53
C TYR A 33 7.12 23.69 -13.16
N GLY A 34 6.86 24.88 -12.59
CA GLY A 34 5.52 25.29 -12.14
C GLY A 34 5.06 24.60 -10.86
N LEU A 35 5.97 23.93 -10.13
CA LEU A 35 5.64 23.11 -8.96
C LEU A 35 6.52 23.45 -7.73
N PRO A 36 5.95 23.61 -6.52
CA PRO A 36 4.52 23.81 -6.27
C PRO A 36 4.02 25.13 -6.87
N CYS A 37 2.69 25.36 -6.87
CA CYS A 37 2.05 26.55 -7.45
C CYS A 37 1.38 27.41 -6.35
N PRO A 38 2.18 28.05 -5.47
CA PRO A 38 1.64 28.81 -4.35
C PRO A 38 0.88 30.06 -4.81
N GLN A 39 -0.14 30.43 -4.05
CA GLN A 39 -0.85 31.70 -4.23
C GLN A 39 0.04 32.87 -3.78
N ARG A 40 -0.28 34.08 -4.26
CA ARG A 40 0.39 35.31 -3.82
C ARG A 40 -0.55 36.15 -2.97
N THR A 41 -0.04 36.65 -1.86
CA THR A 41 -0.73 37.69 -1.08
C THR A 41 -0.76 39.00 -1.86
N PRO A 42 -1.61 39.97 -1.50
CA PRO A 42 -1.61 41.31 -2.09
C PRO A 42 -0.23 42.00 -1.99
N GLY A 43 0.56 41.69 -0.95
CA GLY A 43 1.93 42.16 -0.78
C GLY A 43 2.99 41.38 -1.58
N GLY A 44 2.59 40.45 -2.45
CA GLY A 44 3.49 39.71 -3.33
C GLY A 44 4.21 38.51 -2.69
N HIS A 45 3.91 38.19 -1.42
CA HIS A 45 4.50 37.04 -0.72
C HIS A 45 3.79 35.73 -1.08
N ARG A 46 4.54 34.63 -1.13
CA ARG A 46 4.01 33.28 -1.41
C ARG A 46 3.23 32.74 -0.22
N LEU A 47 2.06 32.20 -0.49
CA LEU A 47 1.20 31.51 0.44
C LEU A 47 0.86 30.12 -0.12
N PHE A 48 1.23 29.09 0.63
CA PHE A 48 1.14 27.69 0.25
C PHE A 48 -0.12 27.06 0.84
N SER A 49 -0.77 26.22 0.07
CA SER A 49 -1.82 25.31 0.51
C SER A 49 -1.24 24.00 1.04
N GLN A 50 -2.06 23.19 1.69
CA GLN A 50 -1.66 21.82 2.06
C GLN A 50 -1.25 21.01 0.82
N ARG A 51 -2.01 21.16 -0.28
CA ARG A 51 -1.68 20.51 -1.56
C ARG A 51 -0.29 20.88 -2.06
N ASP A 52 0.11 22.14 -1.92
CA ASP A 52 1.47 22.57 -2.32
C ASP A 52 2.56 21.90 -1.49
N ILE A 53 2.31 21.71 -0.19
CA ILE A 53 3.23 21.00 0.71
C ILE A 53 3.32 19.53 0.31
N ASP A 54 2.19 18.89 0.06
CA ASP A 54 2.11 17.49 -0.38
C ASP A 54 2.80 17.30 -1.75
N THR A 55 2.66 18.26 -2.68
CA THR A 55 3.40 18.28 -3.95
C THR A 55 4.92 18.31 -3.73
N VAL A 56 5.40 19.11 -2.76
CA VAL A 56 6.84 19.15 -2.45
C VAL A 56 7.32 17.82 -1.88
N HIS A 57 6.55 17.20 -0.97
CA HIS A 57 6.87 15.86 -0.46
C HIS A 57 6.89 14.81 -1.56
N TRP A 58 5.93 14.87 -2.48
CA TRP A 58 5.88 13.96 -3.62
C TRP A 58 7.11 14.11 -4.52
N LEU A 59 7.52 15.33 -4.86
CA LEU A 59 8.73 15.58 -5.65
C LEU A 59 9.98 15.07 -4.92
N LYS A 60 10.09 15.36 -3.62
CA LYS A 60 11.20 14.90 -2.79
C LYS A 60 11.29 13.37 -2.76
N ALA A 61 10.16 12.67 -2.65
CA ALA A 61 10.12 11.21 -2.69
C ALA A 61 10.68 10.66 -4.02
N ARG A 62 10.32 11.25 -5.17
CA ARG A 62 10.87 10.85 -6.48
C ARG A 62 12.38 11.09 -6.57
N LEU A 63 12.88 12.19 -6.01
CA LEU A 63 14.31 12.45 -5.95
C LEU A 63 15.05 11.39 -5.12
N MET A 64 14.47 10.96 -4.00
CA MET A 64 15.02 9.91 -3.15
C MET A 64 15.04 8.54 -3.83
N GLU A 65 14.12 8.29 -4.77
CA GLU A 65 14.10 7.11 -5.65
C GLU A 65 15.11 7.20 -6.81
N GLY A 66 15.95 8.23 -6.85
CA GLY A 66 16.99 8.43 -7.88
C GLY A 66 16.51 9.16 -9.13
N MET A 67 15.26 9.64 -9.16
CA MET A 67 14.74 10.43 -10.27
C MET A 67 15.32 11.86 -10.25
N THR A 68 15.58 12.43 -11.43
CA THR A 68 15.92 13.86 -11.50
C THR A 68 14.67 14.71 -11.29
N ILE A 69 14.82 15.93 -10.78
CA ILE A 69 13.68 16.84 -10.56
C ILE A 69 12.90 17.14 -11.84
N GLY A 70 13.57 17.23 -12.99
CA GLY A 70 12.91 17.43 -14.29
C GLY A 70 12.00 16.26 -14.63
N ARG A 71 12.49 15.02 -14.46
CA ARG A 71 11.72 13.81 -14.73
C ARG A 71 10.55 13.63 -13.76
N ALA A 72 10.74 14.00 -12.49
CA ALA A 72 9.66 14.00 -11.50
C ALA A 72 8.56 15.00 -11.86
N ALA A 73 8.93 16.21 -12.30
CA ALA A 73 7.97 17.20 -12.75
C ALA A 73 7.23 16.79 -14.04
N GLU A 74 7.90 16.16 -15.01
CA GLU A 74 7.25 15.58 -16.20
C GLU A 74 6.18 14.56 -15.82
N LEU A 75 6.51 13.67 -14.88
CA LEU A 75 5.60 12.64 -14.39
C LEU A 75 4.40 13.25 -13.64
N TRP A 76 4.62 14.32 -12.88
CA TRP A 76 3.52 15.08 -12.27
C TRP A 76 2.55 15.61 -13.33
N HIS A 77 3.08 16.26 -14.36
CA HIS A 77 2.28 16.85 -15.43
C HIS A 77 1.57 15.80 -16.30
N SER A 78 2.15 14.60 -16.48
CA SER A 78 1.48 13.51 -17.21
C SER A 78 0.24 13.01 -16.47
N PHE A 79 0.32 12.84 -15.15
CA PHE A 79 -0.84 12.47 -14.33
C PHE A 79 -1.94 13.54 -14.41
N GLU A 80 -1.59 14.83 -14.32
CA GLU A 80 -2.56 15.92 -14.45
C GLU A 80 -3.20 15.95 -15.85
N ALA A 81 -2.44 15.68 -16.92
CA ALA A 81 -2.94 15.61 -18.29
C ALA A 81 -3.92 14.44 -18.50
N GLU A 82 -3.71 13.34 -17.79
CA GLU A 82 -4.60 12.17 -17.77
C GLU A 82 -5.80 12.33 -16.82
N GLY A 83 -5.92 13.48 -16.15
CA GLY A 83 -7.00 13.77 -15.19
C GLY A 83 -6.87 13.01 -13.87
N GLN A 84 -5.69 12.44 -13.60
CA GLN A 84 -5.37 11.76 -12.35
C GLN A 84 -4.71 12.74 -11.37
N ASP A 85 -4.98 12.58 -10.07
CA ASP A 85 -4.29 13.36 -9.04
C ASP A 85 -2.97 12.66 -8.67
N PRO A 86 -1.79 13.26 -8.92
CA PRO A 86 -0.49 12.64 -8.61
C PRO A 86 -0.30 12.32 -7.12
N LEU A 87 -1.04 13.00 -6.23
CA LEU A 87 -1.02 12.74 -4.79
C LEU A 87 -1.85 11.53 -4.38
N ILE A 88 -2.71 11.04 -5.28
CA ILE A 88 -3.56 9.87 -5.09
C ILE A 88 -3.05 8.71 -5.95
N ALA A 89 -2.52 9.01 -7.14
CA ALA A 89 -1.84 8.07 -7.99
C ALA A 89 -0.53 7.64 -7.32
N LEU A 90 -0.55 6.48 -6.67
CA LEU A 90 0.68 5.83 -6.21
C LEU A 90 1.60 5.67 -7.44
N PRO A 91 2.80 6.27 -7.44
CA PRO A 91 3.75 5.95 -8.47
C PRO A 91 4.13 4.49 -8.27
N ALA A 92 3.98 3.70 -9.33
CA ALA A 92 4.63 2.42 -9.43
C ALA A 92 6.13 2.69 -9.21
N VAL A 93 6.62 2.36 -8.02
CA VAL A 93 8.06 2.29 -7.76
C VAL A 93 8.61 1.39 -8.84
N SER A 94 9.44 1.93 -9.73
CA SER A 94 10.24 1.15 -10.66
C SER A 94 11.31 0.40 -9.85
N ALA A 95 10.86 -0.59 -9.07
CA ALA A 95 11.64 -1.78 -8.80
C ALA A 95 12.05 -2.27 -10.19
N GLY A 96 13.37 -2.38 -10.44
CA GLY A 96 13.91 -2.81 -11.73
C GLY A 96 13.10 -3.99 -12.24
N GLU A 97 12.75 -3.95 -13.54
CA GLU A 97 11.70 -4.76 -14.18
C GLU A 97 11.23 -5.85 -13.23
N PRO A 98 10.05 -5.72 -12.57
CA PRO A 98 9.49 -6.88 -11.93
C PRO A 98 9.58 -7.93 -13.02
N GLN A 99 10.33 -9.02 -12.78
CA GLN A 99 9.95 -10.27 -13.40
C GLN A 99 8.50 -10.35 -13.01
N ALA A 100 7.63 -9.93 -13.93
CA ALA A 100 6.23 -10.05 -13.76
C ALA A 100 6.14 -11.52 -13.40
N PHE A 101 5.68 -11.81 -12.18
CA PHE A 101 4.87 -13.00 -12.08
C PHE A 101 3.94 -12.84 -13.27
N PRO A 102 3.95 -13.76 -14.24
CA PRO A 102 2.92 -13.72 -15.26
C PRO A 102 1.67 -13.90 -14.44
N ILE A 103 1.06 -12.79 -14.02
CA ILE A 103 -0.23 -12.82 -13.42
C ILE A 103 -1.04 -13.25 -14.61
N LEU A 104 -1.42 -14.52 -14.58
CA LEU A 104 -2.27 -15.14 -15.57
C LEU A 104 -3.62 -14.42 -15.44
N HIS A 105 -3.72 -13.20 -15.96
CA HIS A 105 -4.98 -12.53 -16.14
C HIS A 105 -5.67 -13.28 -17.26
N GLY A 106 -6.71 -14.02 -16.90
CA GLY A 106 -7.47 -14.82 -17.84
C GLY A 106 -8.89 -14.96 -17.37
N GLN A 107 -9.80 -15.08 -18.34
CA GLN A 107 -11.24 -15.27 -18.10
C GLN A 107 -11.52 -16.43 -17.14
N ALA A 108 -10.66 -17.45 -17.11
CA ALA A 108 -10.78 -18.57 -16.18
C ALA A 108 -10.55 -18.21 -14.70
N LEU A 109 -9.61 -17.32 -14.38
CA LEU A 109 -9.36 -16.88 -13.01
C LEU A 109 -10.40 -15.87 -12.53
N GLU A 110 -10.90 -15.04 -13.45
CA GLU A 110 -12.08 -14.20 -13.20
C GLU A 110 -13.32 -15.06 -12.90
N HIS A 111 -13.57 -16.07 -13.73
CA HIS A 111 -14.67 -17.01 -13.48
C HIS A 111 -14.52 -17.75 -12.16
N ALA A 112 -13.31 -18.21 -11.81
CA ALA A 112 -13.06 -18.84 -10.52
C ALA A 112 -13.35 -17.90 -9.34
N ARG A 113 -13.02 -16.60 -9.47
CA ARG A 113 -13.36 -15.56 -8.50
C ARG A 113 -14.86 -15.34 -8.39
N GLU A 114 -15.56 -15.25 -9.51
CA GLU A 114 -17.03 -15.11 -9.53
C GLU A 114 -17.70 -16.29 -8.82
N VAL A 115 -17.31 -17.53 -9.17
CA VAL A 115 -17.87 -18.74 -8.54
C VAL A 115 -17.59 -18.75 -7.03
N TRP A 116 -16.38 -18.41 -6.62
CA TRP A 116 -16.02 -18.33 -5.21
C TRP A 116 -16.84 -17.26 -4.47
N LEU A 117 -16.94 -16.04 -5.01
CA LEU A 117 -17.72 -14.95 -4.42
C LEU A 117 -19.21 -15.27 -4.34
N GLU A 118 -19.79 -15.84 -5.39
CA GLU A 118 -21.20 -16.22 -5.42
C GLU A 118 -21.54 -17.28 -4.37
N ALA A 119 -20.62 -18.22 -4.09
CA ALA A 119 -20.76 -19.17 -2.99
C ALA A 119 -20.64 -18.47 -1.63
N CYS A 120 -19.68 -17.55 -1.47
CA CYS A 120 -19.50 -16.76 -0.25
C CYS A 120 -20.73 -15.92 0.08
N LEU A 121 -21.32 -15.24 -0.92
CA LEU A 121 -22.53 -14.43 -0.75
C LEU A 121 -23.75 -15.25 -0.31
N ARG A 122 -23.76 -16.56 -0.60
CA ARG A 122 -24.80 -17.51 -0.18
C ARG A 122 -24.43 -18.29 1.08
N PHE A 123 -23.32 -17.98 1.75
CA PHE A 123 -22.78 -18.71 2.90
C PHE A 123 -22.55 -20.21 2.61
N GLN A 124 -22.25 -20.56 1.37
CA GLN A 124 -22.01 -21.94 0.94
C GLN A 124 -20.53 -22.28 1.07
N GLU A 125 -20.06 -22.47 2.31
CA GLU A 125 -18.65 -22.71 2.63
C GLU A 125 -18.04 -23.87 1.82
N GLU A 126 -18.74 -25.00 1.72
CA GLU A 126 -18.27 -26.17 0.98
C GLU A 126 -18.03 -25.86 -0.50
N GLN A 127 -18.92 -25.07 -1.12
CA GLN A 127 -18.82 -24.69 -2.53
C GLN A 127 -17.71 -23.66 -2.75
N ALA A 128 -17.57 -22.70 -1.83
CA ALA A 128 -16.48 -21.73 -1.87
C ALA A 128 -15.12 -22.44 -1.73
N GLU A 129 -14.98 -23.39 -0.81
CA GLU A 129 -13.74 -24.15 -0.66
C GLU A 129 -13.46 -25.06 -1.87
N ALA A 130 -14.49 -25.66 -2.47
CA ALA A 130 -14.36 -26.42 -3.70
C ALA A 130 -13.90 -25.55 -4.88
N ALA A 131 -14.41 -24.32 -4.99
CA ALA A 131 -13.98 -23.37 -6.02
C ALA A 131 -12.49 -23.02 -5.89
N ILE A 132 -12.02 -22.77 -4.66
CA ILE A 132 -10.58 -22.54 -4.42
C ILE A 132 -9.76 -23.79 -4.68
N ALA A 133 -10.19 -24.97 -4.23
CA ALA A 133 -9.49 -26.22 -4.49
C ALA A 133 -9.35 -26.50 -6.00
N HIS A 134 -10.41 -26.24 -6.77
CA HIS A 134 -10.39 -26.35 -8.23
C HIS A 134 -9.42 -25.37 -8.88
N ALA A 135 -9.35 -24.12 -8.39
CA ALA A 135 -8.38 -23.14 -8.88
C ALA A 135 -6.93 -23.54 -8.53
N LEU A 136 -6.68 -24.02 -7.31
CA LEU A 136 -5.36 -24.48 -6.85
C LEU A 136 -4.86 -25.74 -7.60
N ALA A 137 -5.76 -26.54 -8.16
CA ALA A 137 -5.39 -27.68 -9.00
C ALA A 137 -4.85 -27.26 -10.38
N GLN A 138 -5.15 -26.04 -10.84
CA GLN A 138 -4.83 -25.56 -12.19
C GLN A 138 -3.80 -24.43 -12.19
N TYR A 139 -3.73 -23.65 -11.11
CA TYR A 139 -2.90 -22.46 -11.00
C TYR A 139 -1.99 -22.51 -9.78
N PRO A 140 -0.81 -21.88 -9.85
CA PRO A 140 0.05 -21.70 -8.67
C PRO A 140 -0.71 -21.01 -7.54
N ALA A 141 -0.44 -21.41 -6.30
CA ALA A 141 -1.14 -20.90 -5.13
C ALA A 141 -0.99 -19.37 -4.95
N GLU A 142 0.16 -18.80 -5.31
CA GLU A 142 0.37 -17.36 -5.38
C GLU A 142 -0.58 -16.64 -6.35
N VAL A 143 -0.89 -17.25 -7.50
CA VAL A 143 -1.83 -16.69 -8.48
C VAL A 143 -3.24 -16.73 -7.93
N VAL A 144 -3.66 -17.86 -7.35
CA VAL A 144 -4.99 -17.98 -6.73
C VAL A 144 -5.16 -17.01 -5.56
N ALA A 145 -4.14 -16.88 -4.71
CA ALA A 145 -4.19 -15.98 -3.56
C ALA A 145 -4.34 -14.51 -3.97
N VAL A 146 -3.73 -14.10 -5.09
CA VAL A 146 -3.84 -12.72 -5.60
C VAL A 146 -5.11 -12.53 -6.43
N GLU A 147 -5.31 -13.34 -7.47
CA GLU A 147 -6.33 -13.10 -8.50
C GLU A 147 -7.73 -13.53 -8.09
N VAL A 148 -7.85 -14.49 -7.16
CA VAL A 148 -9.14 -14.97 -6.66
C VAL A 148 -9.41 -14.38 -5.28
N LEU A 149 -8.55 -14.67 -4.29
CA LEU A 149 -8.80 -14.25 -2.91
C LEU A 149 -8.64 -12.74 -2.73
N SER A 150 -7.47 -12.16 -3.02
CA SER A 150 -7.22 -10.73 -2.78
C SER A 150 -8.17 -9.84 -3.57
N ARG A 151 -8.39 -10.14 -4.86
CA ARG A 151 -9.33 -9.39 -5.70
C ARG A 151 -10.78 -9.59 -5.27
N GLY A 152 -11.16 -10.80 -4.89
CA GLY A 152 -12.51 -11.05 -4.39
C GLY A 152 -12.78 -10.33 -3.07
N LEU A 153 -11.79 -10.21 -2.20
CA LEU A 153 -11.90 -9.38 -0.98
C LEU A 153 -12.07 -7.89 -1.29
N ALA A 154 -11.37 -7.37 -2.29
CA ALA A 154 -11.59 -6.01 -2.75
C ALA A 154 -13.02 -5.83 -3.31
N GLU A 155 -13.50 -6.80 -4.08
CA GLU A 155 -14.83 -6.78 -4.69
C GLU A 155 -15.96 -6.85 -3.65
N ILE A 156 -15.88 -7.74 -2.66
CA ILE A 156 -16.88 -7.80 -1.57
C ILE A 156 -16.85 -6.52 -0.71
N GLY A 157 -15.67 -5.93 -0.50
CA GLY A 157 -15.52 -4.63 0.15
C GLY A 157 -16.23 -3.51 -0.60
N ASP A 158 -16.07 -3.46 -1.92
CA ASP A 158 -16.77 -2.50 -2.80
C ASP A 158 -18.29 -2.71 -2.78
N ARG A 159 -18.76 -3.97 -2.87
CA ARG A 159 -20.19 -4.31 -2.78
C ARG A 159 -20.77 -3.92 -1.42
N TRP A 160 -20.06 -4.15 -0.33
CA TRP A 160 -20.48 -3.71 1.00
C TRP A 160 -20.55 -2.18 1.11
N TYR A 161 -19.54 -1.46 0.60
CA TYR A 161 -19.53 0.00 0.59
C TYR A 161 -20.71 0.59 -0.21
N ARG A 162 -21.14 -0.09 -1.28
CA ARG A 162 -22.30 0.26 -2.11
C ARG A 162 -23.64 -0.27 -1.57
N ALA A 163 -23.65 -0.94 -0.41
CA ALA A 163 -24.82 -1.60 0.17
C ALA A 163 -25.44 -2.72 -0.70
N GLU A 164 -24.65 -3.31 -1.59
CA GLU A 164 -24.99 -4.48 -2.43
C GLU A 164 -24.66 -5.80 -1.73
N ALA A 165 -23.84 -5.76 -0.68
CA ALA A 165 -23.57 -6.88 0.22
C ALA A 165 -23.71 -6.44 1.68
N SER A 166 -24.11 -7.39 2.53
CA SER A 166 -24.17 -7.19 3.98
C SER A 166 -22.80 -7.31 4.63
N ILE A 167 -22.64 -6.71 5.81
CA ILE A 167 -21.43 -6.87 6.63
C ILE A 167 -21.17 -8.34 7.01
N HIS A 168 -22.22 -9.15 7.18
CA HIS A 168 -22.08 -10.58 7.47
C HIS A 168 -21.47 -11.36 6.30
N GLN A 169 -21.81 -11.00 5.06
CA GLN A 169 -21.23 -11.60 3.87
C GLN A 169 -19.76 -11.19 3.70
N GLU A 170 -19.43 -9.92 3.96
CA GLU A 170 -18.04 -9.45 3.98
C GLU A 170 -17.22 -10.22 5.02
N HIS A 171 -17.67 -10.26 6.27
CA HIS A 171 -16.97 -10.96 7.35
C HIS A 171 -16.79 -12.45 7.06
N PHE A 172 -17.83 -13.12 6.53
CA PHE A 172 -17.73 -14.53 6.13
C PHE A 172 -16.69 -14.75 5.02
N THR A 173 -16.72 -13.90 3.99
CA THR A 173 -15.78 -13.96 2.86
C THR A 173 -14.34 -13.74 3.32
N SER A 174 -14.12 -12.69 4.14
CA SER A 174 -12.83 -12.34 4.72
C SER A 174 -12.28 -13.44 5.63
N ALA A 175 -13.11 -14.03 6.50
CA ALA A 175 -12.71 -15.14 7.36
C ALA A 175 -12.28 -16.38 6.55
N LEU A 176 -13.03 -16.71 5.49
CA LEU A 176 -12.73 -17.86 4.65
C LEU A 176 -11.43 -17.67 3.85
N ALA A 177 -11.23 -16.49 3.27
CA ALA A 177 -10.00 -16.15 2.57
C ALA A 177 -8.78 -16.18 3.49
N MET A 178 -8.92 -15.66 4.72
CA MET A 178 -7.86 -15.68 5.73
C MET A 178 -7.48 -17.11 6.11
N ARG A 179 -8.48 -17.95 6.47
CA ARG A 179 -8.28 -19.36 6.82
C ARG A 179 -7.57 -20.13 5.71
N ARG A 180 -7.96 -19.89 4.46
CA ARG A 180 -7.36 -20.53 3.30
C ARG A 180 -5.90 -20.11 3.11
N LEU A 181 -5.58 -18.83 3.27
CA LEU A 181 -4.22 -18.33 3.16
C LEU A 181 -3.32 -18.82 4.30
N GLU A 182 -3.84 -18.93 5.52
CA GLU A 182 -3.14 -19.55 6.65
C GLU A 182 -2.84 -21.04 6.40
N ALA A 183 -3.79 -21.78 5.83
CA ALA A 183 -3.57 -23.17 5.45
C ALA A 183 -2.46 -23.30 4.38
N LEU A 184 -2.44 -22.41 3.38
CA LEU A 184 -1.37 -22.35 2.38
C LEU A 184 -0.02 -22.02 3.03
N MET A 185 0.01 -21.10 3.99
CA MET A 185 1.20 -20.72 4.76
C MET A 185 1.76 -21.89 5.58
N ALA A 186 0.89 -22.66 6.23
CA ALA A 186 1.28 -23.78 7.07
C ALA A 186 1.92 -24.92 6.26
N GLY A 187 1.52 -25.09 5.00
CA GLY A 187 2.07 -26.09 4.08
C GLY A 187 3.44 -25.75 3.49
N LEU A 188 4.00 -24.57 3.76
CA LEU A 188 5.29 -24.16 3.19
C LEU A 188 6.49 -24.82 3.87
N PRO A 189 7.55 -25.15 3.11
CA PRO A 189 8.79 -25.64 3.68
C PRO A 189 9.46 -24.59 4.59
N GLN A 190 10.49 -25.04 5.29
CA GLN A 190 11.34 -24.14 6.07
C GLN A 190 12.06 -23.15 5.14
N PRO A 191 12.26 -21.89 5.58
CA PRO A 191 13.04 -20.91 4.84
C PRO A 191 14.44 -21.42 4.50
N SER A 192 14.91 -21.14 3.28
CA SER A 192 16.22 -21.57 2.77
C SER A 192 17.17 -20.41 2.49
N LEU A 193 16.67 -19.17 2.43
CA LEU A 193 17.46 -17.96 2.22
C LEU A 193 17.78 -17.27 3.55
N PRO A 194 18.96 -16.61 3.65
CA PRO A 194 19.33 -15.87 4.85
C PRO A 194 18.43 -14.63 5.05
N GLY A 195 18.44 -14.16 6.29
CA GLY A 195 17.74 -12.96 6.74
C GLY A 195 16.31 -13.22 7.22
N THR A 196 15.86 -12.36 8.14
CA THR A 196 14.54 -12.37 8.76
C THR A 196 13.79 -11.10 8.40
N LEU A 197 12.59 -11.26 7.87
CA LEU A 197 11.66 -10.18 7.57
C LEU A 197 10.57 -10.18 8.63
N LEU A 198 10.25 -9.00 9.17
CA LEU A 198 9.13 -8.82 10.08
C LEU A 198 7.95 -8.22 9.30
N VAL A 199 6.75 -8.80 9.41
CA VAL A 199 5.57 -8.37 8.65
C VAL A 199 4.37 -8.20 9.58
N GLY A 200 3.64 -7.09 9.47
CA GLY A 200 2.42 -6.85 10.25
C GLY A 200 1.58 -5.71 9.68
N ALA A 201 0.42 -5.45 10.29
CA ALA A 201 -0.38 -4.27 9.98
C ALA A 201 -0.07 -3.10 10.93
N ALA A 202 -0.27 -1.88 10.47
CA ALA A 202 -0.11 -0.66 11.24
C ALA A 202 -1.00 -0.65 12.51
N PRO A 203 -0.68 0.19 13.51
CA PRO A 203 -1.56 0.43 14.64
C PRO A 203 -2.96 0.84 14.17
N ASP A 204 -3.97 0.33 14.87
CA ASP A 204 -5.39 0.46 14.56
C ASP A 204 -5.82 -0.17 13.23
N ASP A 205 -4.94 -0.83 12.46
CA ASP A 205 -5.33 -1.50 11.22
C ASP A 205 -5.63 -2.98 11.46
N LEU A 206 -6.91 -3.35 11.34
CA LEU A 206 -7.40 -4.72 11.53
C LEU A 206 -7.40 -5.56 10.24
N HIS A 207 -6.98 -5.01 9.10
CA HIS A 207 -6.99 -5.74 7.83
C HIS A 207 -5.78 -6.68 7.70
N GLY A 208 -5.96 -7.94 8.11
CA GLY A 208 -4.88 -8.94 8.19
C GLY A 208 -4.53 -9.66 6.89
N PHE A 209 -5.39 -9.62 5.87
CA PHE A 209 -5.16 -10.42 4.66
C PHE A 209 -3.91 -9.98 3.88
N ALA A 210 -3.75 -8.67 3.63
CA ALA A 210 -2.61 -8.14 2.89
C ALA A 210 -1.24 -8.43 3.56
N PRO A 211 -1.03 -8.17 4.86
CA PRO A 211 0.25 -8.50 5.49
C PRO A 211 0.48 -10.03 5.58
N LEU A 212 -0.57 -10.84 5.77
CA LEU A 212 -0.42 -12.30 5.69
C LEU A 212 -0.02 -12.75 4.28
N LEU A 213 -0.65 -12.20 3.24
CA LEU A 213 -0.36 -12.55 1.84
C LEU A 213 1.08 -12.20 1.50
N LEU A 214 1.56 -11.05 1.96
CA LEU A 214 2.95 -10.67 1.77
C LEU A 214 3.90 -11.65 2.47
N ALA A 215 3.64 -11.98 3.74
CA ALA A 215 4.43 -12.97 4.47
C ALA A 215 4.44 -14.34 3.74
N TYR A 216 3.30 -14.74 3.17
CA TYR A 216 3.16 -15.98 2.41
C TYR A 216 4.05 -15.97 1.16
N LEU A 217 3.97 -14.91 0.36
CA LEU A 217 4.78 -14.76 -0.86
C LEU A 217 6.29 -14.69 -0.55
N LEU A 218 6.67 -14.07 0.57
CA LEU A 218 8.06 -14.04 1.02
C LEU A 218 8.57 -15.43 1.43
N ARG A 219 7.76 -16.19 2.20
CA ARG A 219 8.09 -17.57 2.56
C ARG A 219 8.13 -18.51 1.37
N ARG A 220 7.24 -18.32 0.37
CA ARG A 220 7.28 -19.05 -0.91
C ARG A 220 8.60 -18.86 -1.65
N ARG A 221 9.23 -17.69 -1.52
CA ARG A 221 10.57 -17.40 -2.05
C ARG A 221 11.73 -17.86 -1.14
N GLY A 222 11.43 -18.62 -0.09
CA GLY A 222 12.44 -19.16 0.82
C GLY A 222 12.95 -18.18 1.87
N ARG A 223 12.38 -16.97 2.00
CA ARG A 223 12.75 -16.02 3.06
C ARG A 223 12.06 -16.39 4.37
N ARG A 224 12.71 -16.12 5.50
CA ARG A 224 12.06 -16.20 6.81
C ARG A 224 11.23 -14.93 7.01
N ALA A 225 9.91 -15.04 6.97
CA ALA A 225 9.02 -13.94 7.32
C ALA A 225 8.26 -14.27 8.62
N VAL A 226 8.45 -13.43 9.63
CA VAL A 226 7.73 -13.48 10.90
C VAL A 226 6.51 -12.56 10.77
N TYR A 227 5.33 -13.16 10.76
CA TYR A 227 4.06 -12.44 10.71
C TYR A 227 3.56 -12.14 12.12
N LEU A 228 3.42 -10.86 12.46
CA LEU A 228 2.97 -10.39 13.79
C LEU A 228 1.45 -10.26 13.91
N GLY A 229 0.71 -10.33 12.80
CA GLY A 229 -0.72 -10.08 12.81
C GLY A 229 -1.07 -8.63 12.46
N VAL A 230 -2.18 -8.19 13.05
CA VAL A 230 -2.81 -6.88 12.83
C VAL A 230 -2.65 -5.99 14.05
N ASP A 231 -2.93 -4.69 13.91
CA ASP A 231 -2.93 -3.73 15.01
C ASP A 231 -1.64 -3.79 15.84
N ILE A 232 -0.49 -3.64 15.18
CA ILE A 232 0.81 -3.74 15.86
C ILE A 232 1.10 -2.42 16.57
N PRO A 233 1.10 -2.37 17.92
CA PRO A 233 1.38 -1.14 18.64
C PRO A 233 2.86 -0.77 18.55
N LEU A 234 3.16 0.52 18.63
CA LEU A 234 4.54 1.01 18.73
C LEU A 234 5.15 0.70 20.11
N ASP A 235 4.32 0.57 21.15
CA ASP A 235 4.77 0.32 22.52
C ASP A 235 5.67 -0.91 22.56
N ARG A 236 6.89 -0.72 23.09
CA ARG A 236 7.92 -1.76 23.24
C ARG A 236 8.31 -2.48 21.95
N PHE A 237 8.04 -1.91 20.77
CA PHE A 237 8.41 -2.53 19.49
C PHE A 237 9.93 -2.76 19.37
N GLU A 238 10.76 -1.90 19.99
CA GLU A 238 12.21 -2.11 20.13
C GLU A 238 12.58 -3.46 20.74
N GLN A 239 11.82 -3.96 21.70
CA GLN A 239 12.08 -5.26 22.34
C GLN A 239 11.88 -6.40 21.34
N THR A 240 10.84 -6.29 20.50
CA THR A 240 10.60 -7.22 19.40
C THR A 240 11.74 -7.18 18.38
N LEU A 241 12.23 -5.98 18.03
CA LEU A 241 13.37 -5.82 17.12
C LEU A 241 14.66 -6.43 17.70
N GLN A 242 14.93 -6.23 18.98
CA GLN A 242 16.10 -6.80 19.66
C GLN A 242 16.04 -8.33 19.71
N GLN A 243 14.85 -8.91 19.92
CA GLN A 243 14.68 -10.36 20.01
C GLN A 243 14.73 -11.05 18.64
N ILE A 244 14.12 -10.46 17.61
CA ILE A 244 14.01 -11.07 16.28
C ILE A 244 15.23 -10.75 15.41
N GLN A 245 15.84 -9.57 15.61
CA GLN A 245 16.90 -9.00 14.77
C GLN A 245 16.54 -9.07 13.27
N PRO A 246 15.42 -8.46 12.84
CA PRO A 246 15.01 -8.51 11.45
C PRO A 246 15.91 -7.62 10.56
N ASP A 247 16.20 -8.08 9.35
CA ASP A 247 16.88 -7.30 8.31
C ASP A 247 15.96 -6.26 7.66
N LEU A 248 14.65 -6.50 7.72
CA LEU A 248 13.63 -5.59 7.19
C LEU A 248 12.34 -5.73 7.98
N VAL A 249 11.71 -4.59 8.26
CA VAL A 249 10.36 -4.50 8.83
C VAL A 249 9.42 -3.98 7.75
N ILE A 250 8.30 -4.69 7.55
CA ILE A 250 7.26 -4.32 6.60
C ILE A 250 5.94 -4.18 7.36
N LEU A 251 5.42 -2.97 7.41
CA LEU A 251 4.12 -2.67 7.99
C LEU A 251 3.17 -2.20 6.90
N THR A 252 1.99 -2.80 6.82
CA THR A 252 0.95 -2.44 5.86
C THR A 252 -0.11 -1.55 6.51
N ALA A 253 -0.69 -0.64 5.73
CA ALA A 253 -1.86 0.13 6.13
C ALA A 253 -2.84 0.19 4.96
N GLN A 254 -4.07 -0.26 5.18
CA GLN A 254 -5.16 -0.18 4.20
C GLN A 254 -5.98 1.11 4.35
N ARG A 255 -5.85 1.80 5.49
CA ARG A 255 -6.56 3.06 5.76
C ARG A 255 -5.58 4.20 5.97
N LEU A 256 -5.92 5.37 5.42
CA LEU A 256 -5.07 6.57 5.53
C LEU A 256 -4.76 6.97 7.00
N PRO A 257 -5.71 6.92 7.96
CA PRO A 257 -5.39 7.18 9.36
C PRO A 257 -4.37 6.20 9.94
N ALA A 258 -4.48 4.91 9.61
CA ALA A 258 -3.52 3.90 10.07
C ALA A 258 -2.14 4.09 9.42
N ALA A 259 -2.08 4.56 8.17
CA ALA A 259 -0.82 4.90 7.52
C ALA A 259 -0.08 6.04 8.23
N ALA A 260 -0.79 7.03 8.75
CA ALA A 260 -0.19 8.10 9.55
C ALA A 260 0.46 7.57 10.84
N ASN A 261 -0.12 6.52 11.45
CA ASN A 261 0.42 5.86 12.63
C ASN A 261 1.72 5.09 12.38
N LEU A 262 2.16 4.95 11.12
CA LEU A 262 3.45 4.34 10.78
C LEU A 262 4.64 5.31 10.87
N ALA A 263 4.41 6.63 10.86
CA ALA A 263 5.50 7.60 10.90
C ALA A 263 6.43 7.43 12.13
N PRO A 264 5.92 7.17 13.35
CA PRO A 264 6.77 6.88 14.51
C PRO A 264 7.62 5.61 14.37
N PHE A 265 7.12 4.56 13.69
CA PHE A 265 7.91 3.36 13.40
C PHE A 265 9.11 3.69 12.51
N GLY A 266 8.91 4.53 11.49
CA GLY A 266 10.01 4.98 10.63
C GLY A 266 11.11 5.72 11.40
N GLN A 267 10.74 6.57 12.36
CA GLN A 267 11.68 7.27 13.23
C GLN A 267 12.46 6.31 14.14
N LEU A 268 11.74 5.34 14.74
CA LEU A 268 12.33 4.31 15.58
C LEU A 268 13.38 3.49 14.80
N LEU A 269 13.01 2.99 13.63
CA LEU A 269 13.88 2.15 12.80
C LEU A 269 15.11 2.91 12.27
N ALA A 270 14.96 4.20 11.96
CA ALA A 270 16.09 5.06 11.57
C ALA A 270 17.08 5.29 12.73
N GLY A 271 16.62 5.23 13.98
CA GLY A 271 17.47 5.31 15.17
C GLY A 271 18.19 4.01 15.53
N CYS A 272 17.79 2.88 14.94
CA CYS A 272 18.41 1.57 15.16
C CYS A 272 19.52 1.22 14.13
N SER A 273 19.80 2.12 13.18
CA SER A 273 20.77 1.92 12.08
C SER A 273 22.19 2.30 12.47
#